data_AF-A0A957MVT7-F1
#
_entry.id   AF-A0A957MVT7-F1
#
_cell.length_a   1.000
_cell.length_b   1.000
_cell.length_c   1.000
_cell.angle_alpha   90.00
_cell.angle_beta   90.00
_cell.angle_gamma   90.00
#
_symmetry.space_group_name_H-M   'P 1'
#
loop_
_entity.id
_entity.type
_entity.pdbx_description
1 polymer ?
#
loop_
_entity_poly.entity_id
_entity_poly.type
_entity_poly.pdbx_seq_one_letter_code
_entity_poly.pdbx_strand_id
1 'polypeptide(L)'
;MTTNSIAAQRSSQPYPALWQRAWRFNRTLTLAILLHVALVPLLLLGMAVDPKVIGGANGWIKPLKFALSGGIYGATILWMLTYVQGRRRWVQGIATVTGVALIVETALITMQVLRGTTSHFNAATAFDGIVFGIMGTFIMLLSLAGFLLAIFLLFQRLPDPVVAWGLRWGLIIALAGMG
;
A
#
# COMPACT_ATOMS: atom_id res chain seq x y z
N MET A 1 -59.38 -8.90 -1.65
CA MET A 1 -58.41 -9.13 -0.57
C MET A 1 -57.17 -9.81 -1.17
N THR A 2 -56.29 -9.06 -1.86
CA THR A 2 -55.04 -9.59 -2.45
C THR A 2 -54.09 -8.44 -2.78
N THR A 3 -53.46 -7.87 -1.75
CA THR A 3 -52.34 -6.94 -1.91
C THR A 3 -51.30 -7.27 -0.84
N ASN A 4 -50.50 -8.32 -1.03
CA ASN A 4 -49.34 -8.62 -0.16
C ASN A 4 -48.42 -9.69 -0.78
N SER A 5 -47.76 -9.43 -1.92
CA SER A 5 -46.70 -10.34 -2.37
C SER A 5 -45.47 -9.72 -3.06
N ILE A 6 -45.45 -8.41 -3.33
CA ILE A 6 -44.29 -7.78 -4.01
C ILE A 6 -43.29 -7.19 -3.00
N ALA A 7 -43.71 -6.89 -1.77
CA ALA A 7 -42.85 -6.25 -0.76
C ALA A 7 -41.89 -7.22 -0.03
N ALA A 8 -42.15 -8.53 -0.04
CA ALA A 8 -41.40 -9.50 0.76
C ALA A 8 -40.10 -10.02 0.10
N GLN A 9 -39.79 -9.61 -1.13
CA GLN A 9 -38.70 -10.21 -1.90
C GLN A 9 -37.47 -9.30 -2.09
N ARG A 10 -37.44 -8.10 -1.49
CA ARG A 10 -36.26 -7.23 -1.51
C ARG A 10 -35.54 -7.26 -0.16
N SER A 11 -34.24 -7.59 -0.23
CA SER A 11 -33.17 -7.26 0.74
C SER A 11 -32.85 -8.25 1.87
N SER A 12 -32.25 -9.38 1.51
CA SER A 12 -31.22 -9.99 2.36
C SER A 12 -30.07 -10.57 1.53
N GLN A 13 -29.65 -9.86 0.48
CA GLN A 13 -28.35 -10.16 -0.13
C GLN A 13 -27.30 -9.72 0.89
N PRO A 14 -26.52 -10.65 1.50
CA PRO A 14 -25.51 -10.27 2.45
C PRO A 14 -24.54 -9.35 1.72
N TYR A 15 -24.42 -8.11 2.19
CA TYR A 15 -23.42 -7.20 1.69
C TYR A 15 -22.06 -7.91 1.75
N PRO A 16 -21.34 -8.05 0.62
CA PRO A 16 -20.06 -8.75 0.62
C PRO A 16 -19.14 -8.06 1.62
N ALA A 17 -18.43 -8.87 2.41
CA ALA A 17 -17.50 -8.40 3.43
C ALA A 17 -16.49 -7.41 2.83
N LEU A 18 -15.96 -6.48 3.64
CA LEU A 18 -15.05 -5.42 3.15
C LEU A 18 -13.88 -5.98 2.34
N TRP A 19 -13.29 -7.08 2.79
CA TRP A 19 -12.21 -7.76 2.07
C TRP A 19 -12.65 -8.35 0.73
N GLN A 20 -13.89 -8.82 0.58
CA GLN A 20 -14.43 -9.32 -0.69
C GLN A 20 -14.59 -8.17 -1.70
N ARG A 21 -15.03 -7.01 -1.23
CA ARG A 21 -15.13 -5.80 -2.06
C ARG A 21 -13.76 -5.34 -2.51
N ALA A 22 -12.80 -5.25 -1.57
CA ALA A 22 -11.40 -4.92 -1.86
C ALA A 22 -10.80 -5.90 -2.88
N TRP A 23 -10.98 -7.20 -2.68
CA TRP A 23 -10.47 -8.25 -3.56
C TRP A 23 -11.06 -8.16 -4.97
N ARG A 24 -12.36 -7.89 -5.08
CA ARG A 24 -13.03 -7.65 -6.38
C ARG A 24 -12.58 -6.34 -7.03
N PHE A 25 -12.19 -5.35 -6.23
CA PHE A 25 -11.69 -4.08 -6.73
C PHE A 25 -10.29 -4.23 -7.34
N ASN A 26 -9.31 -4.73 -6.58
CA ASN A 26 -7.98 -5.06 -7.08
C ASN A 26 -7.32 -6.13 -6.19
N ARG A 27 -7.03 -7.30 -6.79
CA ARG A 27 -6.48 -8.45 -6.05
C ARG A 27 -5.07 -8.18 -5.54
N THR A 28 -4.22 -7.58 -6.36
CA THR A 28 -2.80 -7.34 -6.05
C THR A 28 -2.64 -6.42 -4.84
N LEU A 29 -3.30 -5.27 -4.83
CA LEU A 29 -3.22 -4.33 -3.71
C LEU A 29 -3.83 -4.93 -2.44
N THR A 30 -4.94 -5.63 -2.57
CA THR A 30 -5.57 -6.31 -1.43
C THR A 30 -4.65 -7.38 -0.84
N LEU A 31 -4.02 -8.19 -1.68
CA LEU A 31 -3.03 -9.18 -1.26
C LEU A 31 -1.84 -8.52 -0.57
N ALA A 32 -1.32 -7.42 -1.13
CA ALA A 32 -0.22 -6.67 -0.53
C ALA A 32 -0.58 -6.20 0.89
N ILE A 33 -1.77 -5.61 1.08
CA ILE A 33 -2.24 -5.17 2.41
C ILE A 33 -2.30 -6.35 3.39
N LEU A 34 -2.94 -7.45 2.99
CA LEU A 34 -3.07 -8.63 3.83
C LEU A 34 -1.72 -9.24 4.19
N LEU A 35 -0.80 -9.31 3.23
CA LEU A 35 0.56 -9.79 3.44
C LEU A 35 1.32 -8.89 4.42
N HIS A 36 1.20 -7.57 4.30
CA HIS A 36 1.84 -6.62 5.21
C HIS A 36 1.31 -6.77 6.64
N VAL A 37 0.00 -6.92 6.82
CA VAL A 37 -0.60 -7.21 8.13
C VAL A 37 -0.11 -8.55 8.70
N ALA A 38 -0.06 -9.59 7.87
CA ALA A 38 0.40 -10.92 8.29
C ALA A 38 1.90 -10.96 8.61
N LEU A 39 2.72 -10.12 7.98
CA LEU A 39 4.16 -10.05 8.25
C LEU A 39 4.49 -9.43 9.61
N VAL A 40 3.67 -8.52 10.14
CA VAL A 40 3.92 -7.84 11.43
C VAL A 40 4.27 -8.81 12.56
N PRO A 41 3.45 -9.84 12.89
CA PRO A 41 3.79 -10.79 13.96
C PRO A 41 5.06 -11.59 13.65
N LEU A 42 5.30 -11.94 12.38
CA LEU A 42 6.49 -12.70 11.98
C LEU A 42 7.77 -11.88 12.14
N LEU A 43 7.72 -10.58 11.82
CA LEU A 43 8.84 -9.67 11.98
C LEU A 43 9.10 -9.30 13.43
N LEU A 44 8.05 -9.19 14.26
CA LEU A 44 8.19 -9.06 15.72
C LEU A 44 8.85 -10.29 16.32
N LEU A 45 8.46 -11.49 15.88
CA LEU A 45 9.11 -12.73 16.28
C LEU A 45 10.58 -12.76 15.85
N GLY A 46 10.87 -12.40 14.59
CA GLY A 46 12.24 -12.28 14.10
C GLY A 46 13.09 -11.31 14.93
N MET A 47 12.52 -10.15 15.28
CA MET A 47 13.18 -9.16 16.14
C MET A 47 13.51 -9.69 17.53
N ALA A 48 12.64 -10.54 18.10
CA ALA A 48 12.82 -11.14 19.42
C ALA A 48 13.80 -12.32 19.44
N VAL A 49 13.81 -13.13 18.38
CA VAL A 49 14.60 -14.37 18.30
C VAL A 49 16.00 -14.13 17.71
N ASP A 50 16.15 -13.17 16.79
CA ASP A 50 17.41 -12.83 16.13
C ASP A 50 17.66 -11.31 16.24
N PRO A 51 18.10 -10.78 17.39
CA PRO A 51 18.30 -9.34 17.60
C PRO A 51 19.56 -8.81 16.90
N LYS A 52 19.71 -9.11 15.61
CA LYS A 52 20.87 -8.73 14.82
C LYS A 52 21.00 -7.21 14.69
N VAL A 53 22.23 -6.72 14.79
CA VAL A 53 22.53 -5.29 14.67
C VAL A 53 23.07 -4.99 13.28
N ILE A 54 22.41 -4.08 12.55
CA ILE A 54 22.80 -3.63 11.22
C ILE A 54 22.81 -2.10 11.25
N GLY A 55 23.98 -1.48 11.02
CA GLY A 55 24.11 -0.01 11.06
C GLY A 55 23.85 0.60 12.44
N GLY A 56 24.15 -0.13 13.53
CA GLY A 56 24.02 0.35 14.91
C GLY A 56 22.62 0.21 15.53
N ALA A 57 21.65 -0.35 14.80
CA ALA A 57 20.31 -0.62 15.31
C ALA A 57 19.87 -2.06 14.99
N ASN A 58 18.81 -2.55 15.64
CA ASN A 58 18.25 -3.86 15.34
C ASN A 58 17.73 -3.89 13.89
N GLY A 59 18.22 -4.84 13.09
CA GLY A 59 17.95 -4.97 11.67
C GLY A 59 16.47 -5.17 11.34
N TRP A 60 15.71 -5.83 12.22
CA TRP A 60 14.29 -6.14 12.02
C TRP A 60 13.36 -4.93 12.19
N ILE A 61 13.82 -3.86 12.83
CA ILE A 61 13.04 -2.62 12.99
C ILE A 61 12.66 -2.04 11.63
N LYS A 62 13.56 -2.12 10.63
CA LYS A 62 13.31 -1.56 9.31
C LYS A 62 12.21 -2.34 8.56
N PRO A 63 12.30 -3.68 8.35
CA PRO A 63 11.19 -4.47 7.83
C PRO A 63 9.87 -4.23 8.56
N LEU A 64 9.89 -4.16 9.90
CA LEU A 64 8.67 -3.95 10.69
C LEU A 64 7.99 -2.61 10.37
N LYS A 65 8.78 -1.53 10.28
CA LYS A 65 8.27 -0.22 9.86
C LYS A 65 7.67 -0.26 8.46
N PHE A 66 8.32 -0.94 7.51
CA PHE A 66 7.82 -1.10 6.14
C PHE A 66 6.54 -1.96 6.08
N ALA A 67 6.45 -3.02 6.88
CA ALA A 67 5.24 -3.84 6.97
C ALA A 67 4.05 -3.01 7.51
N LEU A 68 4.25 -2.30 8.62
CA LEU A 68 3.21 -1.46 9.22
C LEU A 68 2.78 -0.31 8.29
N SER A 69 3.76 0.46 7.80
CA SER A 69 3.47 1.61 6.93
C SER A 69 2.90 1.16 5.59
N GLY A 70 3.41 0.08 4.99
CA GLY A 70 2.94 -0.47 3.73
C GLY A 70 1.50 -0.98 3.82
N GLY A 71 1.12 -1.62 4.93
CA GLY A 71 -0.27 -2.02 5.18
C GLY A 71 -1.22 -0.82 5.26
N ILE A 72 -0.85 0.19 6.04
CA ILE A 72 -1.64 1.43 6.21
C ILE A 72 -1.72 2.20 4.88
N TYR A 73 -0.59 2.40 4.21
CA TYR A 73 -0.49 3.09 2.93
C TYR A 73 -1.31 2.38 1.86
N GLY A 74 -1.15 1.05 1.73
CA GLY A 74 -1.91 0.26 0.76
C GLY A 74 -3.41 0.37 0.99
N ALA A 75 -3.87 0.29 2.25
CA ALA A 75 -5.28 0.47 2.60
C ALA A 75 -5.78 1.88 2.27
N THR A 76 -4.94 2.89 2.50
CA THR A 76 -5.25 4.30 2.21
C THR A 76 -5.38 4.54 0.71
N ILE A 77 -4.44 4.03 -0.09
CA ILE A 77 -4.49 4.11 -1.57
C ILE A 77 -5.72 3.38 -2.10
N LEU A 78 -6.01 2.17 -1.60
CA LEU A 78 -7.18 1.40 -2.00
C LEU A 78 -8.48 2.19 -1.75
N TRP A 79 -8.58 2.85 -0.59
CA TRP A 79 -9.69 3.72 -0.26
C TRP A 79 -9.77 4.96 -1.16
N MET A 80 -8.67 5.70 -1.33
CA MET A 80 -8.61 6.90 -2.18
C MET A 80 -8.99 6.61 -3.63
N LEU A 81 -8.59 5.45 -4.16
CA LEU A 81 -8.91 5.01 -5.52
C LEU A 81 -10.41 4.83 -5.76
N THR A 82 -11.23 4.64 -4.72
CA THR A 82 -12.69 4.56 -4.86
C THR A 82 -13.34 5.88 -5.25
N TYR A 83 -12.65 7.01 -5.06
CA TYR A 83 -13.15 8.34 -5.40
C TYR A 83 -12.85 8.75 -6.85
N VAL A 84 -11.95 8.06 -7.55
CA VAL A 84 -11.54 8.42 -8.91
C VAL A 84 -12.62 8.01 -9.92
N GLN A 85 -13.12 8.98 -10.70
CA GLN A 85 -14.19 8.79 -11.67
C GLN A 85 -13.65 8.68 -13.11
N GLY A 86 -14.27 7.83 -13.92
CA GLY A 86 -14.00 7.75 -15.38
C GLY A 86 -12.63 7.22 -15.81
N ARG A 87 -11.75 6.82 -14.89
CA ARG A 87 -10.35 6.44 -15.18
C ARG A 87 -10.00 5.01 -14.78
N ARG A 88 -10.89 4.04 -15.05
CA ARG A 88 -10.77 2.64 -14.58
C ARG A 88 -9.40 2.00 -14.86
N ARG A 89 -8.83 2.19 -16.06
CA ARG A 89 -7.51 1.62 -16.41
C ARG A 89 -6.39 2.16 -15.52
N TRP A 90 -6.36 3.47 -15.32
CA TRP A 90 -5.37 4.13 -14.46
C TRP A 90 -5.55 3.73 -12.98
N VAL A 91 -6.79 3.66 -12.51
CA VAL A 91 -7.11 3.20 -11.15
C VAL A 91 -6.54 1.80 -10.89
N GLN A 92 -6.75 0.87 -11.82
CA GLN A 92 -6.23 -0.49 -11.70
C GLN A 92 -4.71 -0.55 -11.84
N GLY A 93 -4.13 0.28 -12.71
CA GLY A 93 -2.68 0.40 -12.86
C GLY A 93 -2.02 0.90 -11.57
N ILE A 94 -2.50 2.00 -11.00
CA ILE A 94 -2.01 2.57 -9.74
C ILE A 94 -2.13 1.54 -8.61
N ALA A 95 -3.28 0.87 -8.49
CA ALA A 95 -3.47 -0.16 -7.46
C ALA A 95 -2.46 -1.30 -7.60
N THR A 96 -2.27 -1.79 -8.83
CA THR A 96 -1.38 -2.93 -9.10
C THR A 96 0.09 -2.55 -8.88
N VAL A 97 0.54 -1.40 -9.39
CA VAL A 97 1.90 -0.90 -9.18
C VAL A 97 2.17 -0.70 -7.69
N THR A 98 1.23 -0.08 -6.97
CA THR A 98 1.34 0.10 -5.51
C THR A 98 1.49 -1.25 -4.80
N GLY A 99 0.61 -2.21 -5.10
CA GLY A 99 0.65 -3.53 -4.47
C GLY A 99 1.95 -4.28 -4.75
N VAL A 100 2.42 -4.30 -6.01
CA VAL A 100 3.68 -4.95 -6.38
C VAL A 100 4.87 -4.26 -5.70
N ALA A 101 4.95 -2.93 -5.75
CA ALA A 101 6.04 -2.17 -5.13
C ALA A 101 6.14 -2.46 -3.64
N LEU A 102 5.03 -2.41 -2.91
CA LEU A 102 5.00 -2.72 -1.47
C LEU A 102 5.50 -4.14 -1.17
N ILE A 103 5.07 -5.14 -1.95
CA ILE A 103 5.51 -6.52 -1.76
C ILE A 103 7.01 -6.66 -2.03
N VAL A 104 7.49 -6.12 -3.17
CA VAL A 104 8.89 -6.24 -3.58
C VAL A 104 9.81 -5.51 -2.60
N GLU A 105 9.49 -4.28 -2.22
CA GLU A 105 10.28 -3.50 -1.27
C GLU A 105 10.45 -4.24 0.06
N THR A 106 9.33 -4.67 0.66
CA THR A 106 9.36 -5.36 1.96
C THR A 106 10.10 -6.69 1.86
N ALA A 107 9.97 -7.42 0.76
CA ALA A 107 10.71 -8.67 0.53
C ALA A 107 12.22 -8.43 0.41
N LEU A 108 12.66 -7.46 -0.40
CA LEU A 108 14.07 -7.14 -0.59
C LEU A 108 14.72 -6.60 0.69
N ILE A 109 14.01 -5.74 1.44
CA ILE A 109 14.48 -5.24 2.73
C ILE A 109 14.65 -6.38 3.72
N THR A 110 13.65 -7.27 3.82
CA THR A 110 13.72 -8.43 4.73
C THR A 110 14.84 -9.38 4.33
N MET A 111 15.02 -9.63 3.03
CA MET A 111 16.13 -10.44 2.51
C MET A 111 17.50 -9.85 2.88
N GLN A 112 17.68 -8.53 2.75
CA GLN A 112 18.93 -7.88 3.14
C GLN A 112 19.21 -7.97 4.65
N VAL A 113 18.15 -7.89 5.47
CA VAL A 113 18.26 -8.13 6.91
C VAL A 113 18.68 -9.57 7.18
N LEU A 114 18.12 -10.57 6.51
CA LEU A 114 18.54 -11.97 6.64
C LEU A 114 20.02 -12.15 6.27
N ARG A 115 20.49 -11.47 5.22
CA ARG A 115 21.90 -11.43 4.81
C ARG A 115 22.81 -10.63 5.76
N GLY A 116 22.26 -9.97 6.77
CA GLY A 116 23.03 -9.21 7.75
C GLY A 116 23.62 -7.92 7.21
N THR A 117 23.01 -7.33 6.18
CA THR A 117 23.53 -6.13 5.51
C THR A 117 22.47 -5.05 5.32
N THR A 118 22.90 -3.86 4.91
CA THR A 118 22.00 -2.73 4.65
C THR A 118 21.32 -2.88 3.29
N SER A 119 20.06 -2.43 3.20
CA SER A 119 19.31 -2.42 1.94
C SER A 119 19.37 -1.11 1.16
N HIS A 120 19.84 -0.01 1.77
CA HIS A 120 19.94 1.30 1.12
C HIS A 120 21.39 1.74 1.09
N PHE A 121 21.80 2.38 -0.02
CA PHE A 121 23.18 2.84 -0.25
C PHE A 121 24.21 1.72 -0.16
N ASN A 122 23.79 0.47 -0.38
CA ASN A 122 24.66 -0.68 -0.33
C ASN A 122 25.15 -1.02 -1.74
N ALA A 123 26.41 -0.72 -2.00
CA ALA A 123 27.12 -1.06 -3.22
C ALA A 123 28.36 -1.94 -2.93
N ALA A 124 28.34 -2.67 -1.81
CA ALA A 124 29.46 -3.50 -1.39
C ALA A 124 29.75 -4.65 -2.37
N THR A 125 28.71 -5.18 -3.03
CA THR A 125 28.83 -6.21 -4.06
C THR A 125 27.95 -5.87 -5.28
N ALA A 126 28.20 -6.53 -6.41
CA ALA A 126 27.35 -6.40 -7.60
C ALA A 126 25.89 -6.78 -7.32
N PHE A 127 25.67 -7.82 -6.51
CA PHE A 127 24.32 -8.22 -6.09
C PHE A 127 23.64 -7.12 -5.25
N ASP A 128 24.36 -6.54 -4.29
CA ASP A 128 23.84 -5.46 -3.45
C ASP A 128 23.46 -4.22 -4.27
N GLY A 129 24.30 -3.86 -5.25
CA GLY A 129 24.01 -2.76 -6.17
C GLY A 129 22.75 -3.01 -7.01
N ILE A 130 22.55 -4.24 -7.50
CA ILE A 130 21.34 -4.62 -8.23
C ILE A 130 20.10 -4.52 -7.34
N VAL A 131 20.17 -5.07 -6.12
CA VAL A 131 19.06 -5.00 -5.15
C VAL A 131 18.71 -3.55 -4.85
N PHE A 132 19.72 -2.72 -4.58
CA PHE A 132 19.52 -1.29 -4.31
C PHE A 132 18.91 -0.56 -5.52
N GLY A 133 19.35 -0.86 -6.74
CA GLY A 133 18.80 -0.28 -7.97
C GLY A 133 17.34 -0.69 -8.24
N ILE A 134 17.01 -1.97 -7.99
CA ILE A 134 15.62 -2.45 -8.06
C ILE A 134 14.75 -1.70 -7.06
N MET A 135 15.22 -1.56 -5.82
CA MET A 135 14.47 -0.85 -4.79
C MET A 135 14.22 0.62 -5.16
N GLY A 136 15.28 1.31 -5.62
CA GLY A 136 15.16 2.69 -6.09
C GLY A 136 14.12 2.83 -7.22
N THR A 137 14.08 1.87 -8.14
CA THR A 137 13.09 1.85 -9.24
C THR A 137 11.67 1.71 -8.72
N PHE A 138 11.41 0.78 -7.79
CA PHE A 138 10.07 0.57 -7.23
C PHE A 138 9.59 1.73 -6.38
N ILE A 139 10.48 2.37 -5.61
CA ILE A 139 10.15 3.60 -4.88
C ILE A 139 9.77 4.72 -5.84
N MET A 140 10.49 4.90 -6.94
CA MET A 140 10.12 5.89 -7.97
C MET A 140 8.77 5.60 -8.60
N LEU A 141 8.48 4.33 -8.93
CA LEU A 141 7.17 3.92 -9.47
C LEU A 141 6.04 4.14 -8.46
N LEU A 142 6.27 3.83 -7.19
CA LEU A 142 5.31 4.05 -6.10
C LEU A 142 5.01 5.54 -5.93
N SER A 143 6.05 6.38 -5.89
CA SER A 143 5.92 7.84 -5.81
C SER A 143 5.16 8.41 -7.01
N LEU A 144 5.47 7.96 -8.23
CA LEU A 144 4.77 8.37 -9.44
C LEU A 144 3.29 7.94 -9.42
N ALA A 145 3.00 6.72 -8.98
CA ALA A 145 1.62 6.22 -8.87
C ALA A 145 0.80 7.05 -7.86
N GLY A 146 1.40 7.38 -6.71
CA GLY A 146 0.80 8.27 -5.72
C GLY A 146 0.59 9.69 -6.25
N PHE A 147 1.57 10.23 -6.98
CA PHE A 147 1.48 11.55 -7.61
C PHE A 147 0.37 11.62 -8.67
N LEU A 148 0.22 10.58 -9.51
CA LEU A 148 -0.86 10.52 -10.49
C LEU A 148 -2.24 10.43 -9.82
N LEU A 149 -2.37 9.61 -8.76
CA LEU A 149 -3.60 9.54 -7.97
C LEU A 149 -3.96 10.90 -7.39
N ALA A 150 -2.97 11.60 -6.84
CA ALA A 150 -3.10 12.93 -6.29
C ALA A 150 -3.59 13.94 -7.33
N ILE A 151 -2.99 13.97 -8.52
CA ILE A 151 -3.46 14.81 -9.64
C ILE A 151 -4.93 14.50 -9.95
N PHE A 152 -5.32 13.23 -10.06
CA PHE A 152 -6.72 12.89 -10.35
C PHE A 152 -7.67 13.42 -9.29
N LEU A 153 -7.33 13.31 -8.01
CA LEU A 153 -8.20 13.74 -6.91
C LEU A 153 -8.20 15.26 -6.70
N LEU A 154 -7.11 15.97 -7.01
CA LEU A 154 -7.05 17.42 -6.94
C LEU A 154 -7.94 18.11 -7.97
N PHE A 155 -7.87 17.64 -9.22
CA PHE A 155 -8.52 18.30 -10.36
C PHE A 155 -9.93 17.77 -10.63
N GLN A 156 -10.32 16.63 -10.04
CA GLN A 156 -11.69 16.14 -10.11
C GLN A 156 -12.59 16.89 -9.11
N ARG A 157 -13.83 17.17 -9.53
CA ARG A 157 -14.88 17.64 -8.60
C ARG A 157 -15.36 16.46 -7.75
N LEU A 158 -15.14 16.54 -6.45
CA LEU A 158 -15.63 15.56 -5.48
C LEU A 158 -16.98 16.02 -4.89
N PRO A 159 -17.95 15.12 -4.67
CA PRO A 159 -19.26 15.50 -4.14
C PRO A 159 -19.21 16.07 -2.72
N ASP A 160 -18.28 15.56 -1.90
CA ASP A 160 -18.08 15.99 -0.52
C ASP A 160 -16.92 17.01 -0.44
N PRO A 161 -17.20 18.28 -0.10
CA PRO A 161 -16.18 19.32 0.00
C PRO A 161 -15.18 19.07 1.14
N VAL A 162 -15.58 18.38 2.22
CA VAL A 162 -14.70 18.04 3.35
C VAL A 162 -13.65 17.03 2.90
N VAL A 163 -14.08 15.98 2.20
CA VAL A 163 -13.15 14.98 1.63
C VAL A 163 -12.24 15.62 0.59
N ALA A 164 -12.78 16.53 -0.24
CA ALA A 164 -11.99 17.23 -1.24
C ALA A 164 -10.85 18.05 -0.63
N TRP A 165 -11.15 18.85 0.40
CA TRP A 165 -10.12 19.64 1.09
C TRP A 165 -9.19 18.79 1.94
N GLY A 166 -9.68 17.71 2.56
CA GLY A 166 -8.84 16.76 3.27
C GLY A 166 -7.79 16.12 2.35
N LEU A 167 -8.19 15.70 1.15
CA LEU A 167 -7.26 15.15 0.14
C LEU A 167 -6.26 16.20 -0.36
N ARG A 168 -6.72 17.45 -0.59
CA ARG A 168 -5.87 18.57 -1.01
C ARG A 168 -4.79 18.89 0.02
N TRP A 169 -5.17 19.07 1.28
CA TRP A 169 -4.25 19.36 2.37
C TRP A 169 -3.30 18.19 2.64
N GLY A 170 -3.82 16.96 2.64
CA GLY A 170 -2.99 15.77 2.78
C GLY A 170 -1.91 15.70 1.68
N LEU A 171 -2.25 16.07 0.45
CA LEU A 171 -1.28 16.12 -0.63
C LEU A 171 -0.27 17.26 -0.48
N ILE A 172 -0.70 18.46 -0.11
CA ILE A 172 0.21 19.60 0.12
C ILE A 172 1.24 19.23 1.18
N ILE A 173 0.80 18.62 2.28
CA ILE A 173 1.68 18.15 3.34
C ILE A 173 2.63 17.06 2.84
N ALA A 174 2.13 16.08 2.06
CA ALA A 174 2.94 15.01 1.50
C ALA A 174 4.03 15.54 0.54
N LEU A 175 3.71 16.55 -0.28
CA LEU A 175 4.67 17.21 -1.17
C LEU A 175 5.67 18.07 -0.40
N ALA A 176 5.22 18.80 0.63
CA ALA A 176 6.11 19.60 1.48
C ALA A 176 7.09 18.71 2.26
N GLY A 177 6.67 17.51 2.67
CA GLY A 177 7.54 16.53 3.33
C GLY A 177 8.43 15.72 2.38
N MET A 178 8.33 15.91 1.06
CA MET A 178 9.16 15.22 0.05
C MET A 178 10.51 15.92 -0.22
N GLY A 179 10.85 16.97 0.53
CA GLY A 179 12.12 17.70 0.46
C GLY A 179 13.13 17.32 1.54
#